data_AF-A0A3B9HD75-F1
#
_entry.id   AF-A0A3B9HD75-F1
#
_cell.length_a   1.000
_cell.length_b   1.000
_cell.length_c   1.000
_cell.angle_alpha   90.00
_cell.angle_beta   90.00
_cell.angle_gamma   90.00
#
_symmetry.space_group_name_H-M   'P 1'
#
loop_
_entity.id
_entity.type
_entity.pdbx_description
1 polymer ?
#
loop_
_entity_poly.entity_id
_entity_poly.type
_entity_poly.pdbx_seq_one_letter_code
_entity_poly.pdbx_strand_id
1 'polypeptide(L)'
;PTCLGLPGALPVANEKAVNFALRLGLALGCEITQLSRFARKNYFYPDLTKGYQISQYDDPLCVGGQVTIRWENEVKEIALTRIHMEEDAGKSIHAENGDGTKVDFNRCGVPLVEIVSEPVIQSPEEAKAYLVRLKQILEYLNICDCNMEKGNLRCDANISVRPLGESKFGV
;
A
#
# COMPACT_ATOMS: atom_id res chain seq x y z
N PRO A 1 12.10 -16.01 -14.46
CA PRO A 1 12.13 -15.13 -15.67
C PRO A 1 11.30 -13.85 -15.51
N THR A 2 10.03 -13.96 -15.13
CA THR A 2 9.08 -12.84 -15.07
C THR A 2 9.44 -11.75 -14.06
N CYS A 3 9.71 -12.11 -12.80
CA CYS A 3 10.09 -11.13 -11.77
C CYS A 3 11.43 -10.43 -12.04
N LEU A 4 12.30 -11.05 -12.85
CA LEU A 4 13.56 -10.47 -13.31
C LEU A 4 13.41 -9.58 -14.55
N GLY A 5 12.20 -9.43 -15.09
CA GLY A 5 11.97 -8.59 -16.27
C GLY A 5 12.68 -9.07 -17.53
N LEU A 6 12.97 -10.38 -17.64
CA LEU A 6 13.69 -10.91 -18.81
C LEU A 6 12.87 -10.76 -20.10
N PRO A 7 13.52 -10.55 -21.26
CA PRO A 7 12.84 -10.41 -22.54
C PRO A 7 11.88 -11.57 -22.83
N GLY A 8 10.66 -11.24 -23.26
CA GLY A 8 9.60 -12.22 -23.58
C GLY A 8 8.82 -12.77 -22.40
N ALA A 9 9.16 -12.40 -21.15
CA ALA A 9 8.39 -12.84 -19.99
C ALA A 9 7.06 -12.08 -19.85
N LEU A 10 6.01 -12.79 -19.42
CA LEU A 10 4.66 -12.24 -19.20
C LEU A 10 4.23 -12.43 -17.75
N PRO A 11 3.51 -11.46 -17.14
CA PRO A 11 2.94 -11.60 -15.82
C PRO A 11 1.70 -12.48 -15.83
N VAL A 12 1.49 -13.22 -14.74
CA VAL A 12 0.26 -13.97 -14.46
C VAL A 12 -0.21 -13.57 -13.08
N ALA A 13 -1.48 -13.16 -12.97
CA ALA A 13 -2.05 -12.71 -11.70
C ALA A 13 -2.08 -13.87 -10.67
N ASN A 14 -1.78 -13.55 -9.42
CA ASN A 14 -1.81 -14.52 -8.33
C ASN A 14 -3.20 -14.55 -7.69
N GLU A 15 -3.92 -15.66 -7.84
CA GLU A 15 -5.27 -15.85 -7.31
C GLU A 15 -5.36 -15.62 -5.80
N LYS A 16 -4.38 -16.11 -5.03
CA LYS A 16 -4.34 -15.94 -3.57
C LYS A 16 -4.17 -14.47 -3.19
N ALA A 17 -3.35 -13.72 -3.93
CA ALA A 17 -3.17 -12.29 -3.68
C ALA A 17 -4.48 -11.50 -3.95
N VAL A 18 -5.19 -11.85 -5.03
CA VAL A 18 -6.51 -11.25 -5.33
C VAL A 18 -7.51 -11.57 -4.20
N ASN A 19 -7.59 -12.83 -3.78
CA ASN A 19 -8.47 -13.25 -2.69
C ASN A 19 -8.14 -12.54 -1.37
N PHE A 20 -6.87 -12.28 -1.08
CA PHE A 20 -6.45 -11.53 0.11
C PHE A 20 -6.87 -10.07 0.04
N ALA A 21 -6.71 -9.42 -1.12
CA ALA A 21 -7.14 -8.04 -1.33
C ALA A 21 -8.68 -7.89 -1.25
N LEU A 22 -9.43 -8.84 -1.81
CA LEU A 22 -10.89 -8.89 -1.68
C LEU A 22 -11.35 -9.06 -0.22
N ARG A 23 -10.73 -10.00 0.52
CA ARG A 23 -11.03 -10.21 1.95
C ARG A 23 -10.78 -8.94 2.76
N LEU A 24 -9.69 -8.25 2.49
CA LEU A 24 -9.38 -6.97 3.12
C LEU A 24 -10.42 -5.90 2.79
N GLY A 25 -10.78 -5.74 1.52
CA GLY A 25 -11.80 -4.79 1.09
C GLY A 25 -13.14 -5.02 1.79
N LEU A 26 -13.61 -6.27 1.81
CA LEU A 26 -14.85 -6.63 2.52
C LEU A 26 -14.77 -6.36 4.02
N ALA A 27 -13.65 -6.68 4.66
CA ALA A 27 -13.47 -6.46 6.09
C ALA A 27 -13.45 -4.97 6.48
N LEU A 28 -13.03 -4.11 5.55
CA LEU A 28 -13.00 -2.65 5.72
C LEU A 28 -14.25 -1.96 5.16
N GLY A 29 -15.25 -2.72 4.71
CA GLY A 29 -16.50 -2.18 4.18
C GLY A 29 -16.34 -1.43 2.86
N CYS A 30 -15.32 -1.74 2.07
CA CYS A 30 -15.14 -1.16 0.74
C CYS A 30 -16.21 -1.67 -0.24
N GLU A 31 -16.50 -0.86 -1.25
CA GLU A 31 -17.17 -1.32 -2.46
C GLU A 31 -16.15 -2.08 -3.33
N ILE A 32 -16.47 -3.33 -3.69
CA ILE A 32 -15.64 -4.15 -4.57
C ILE A 32 -16.02 -3.86 -6.03
N THR A 33 -15.05 -3.44 -6.83
CA THR A 33 -15.29 -3.14 -8.24
C THR A 33 -15.56 -4.42 -9.03
N GLN A 34 -16.59 -4.38 -9.90
CA GLN A 34 -16.90 -5.51 -10.79
C GLN A 34 -15.87 -5.68 -11.91
N LEU A 35 -15.22 -4.57 -12.30
CA LEU A 35 -14.14 -4.52 -13.26
C LEU A 35 -12.95 -3.82 -12.59
N SER A 36 -11.82 -4.51 -12.55
CA SER A 36 -10.56 -3.95 -12.07
C SER A 36 -9.45 -4.23 -13.08
N ARG A 37 -8.53 -3.27 -13.26
CA ARG A 37 -7.48 -3.33 -14.29
C ARG A 37 -6.11 -3.05 -13.71
N PHE A 38 -5.15 -3.90 -14.04
CA PHE A 38 -3.75 -3.61 -13.82
C PHE A 38 -3.22 -2.59 -14.84
N ALA A 39 -2.49 -1.59 -14.35
CA ALA A 39 -1.82 -0.56 -15.12
C ALA A 39 -0.30 -0.63 -14.90
N ARG A 40 0.45 0.01 -15.79
CA ARG A 40 1.91 0.13 -15.68
C ARG A 40 2.27 1.52 -15.18
N LYS A 41 2.85 1.60 -13.99
CA LYS A 41 3.46 2.81 -13.44
C LYS A 41 4.92 2.86 -13.91
N ASN A 42 5.21 3.64 -14.94
CA ASN A 42 6.52 3.66 -15.60
C ASN A 42 7.49 4.59 -14.87
N TYR A 43 8.63 4.07 -14.43
CA TYR A 43 9.75 4.83 -13.88
C TYR A 43 11.02 3.96 -13.92
N PHE A 44 12.18 4.61 -14.01
CA PHE A 44 13.46 3.92 -14.06
C PHE A 44 14.14 4.01 -12.70
N TYR A 45 14.40 2.84 -12.10
CA TYR A 45 15.22 2.73 -10.91
C TYR A 45 15.91 1.35 -10.86
N PRO A 46 17.14 1.21 -10.34
CA PRO A 46 17.91 -0.04 -10.44
C PRO A 46 17.25 -1.28 -9.81
N ASP A 47 16.42 -1.11 -8.79
CA ASP A 47 15.70 -2.22 -8.14
C ASP A 47 14.38 -2.62 -8.83
N LEU A 48 13.99 -1.90 -9.89
CA LEU A 48 12.79 -2.18 -10.67
C LEU A 48 13.15 -2.80 -12.03
N THR A 49 13.15 -4.13 -12.06
CA THR A 49 13.63 -4.94 -13.19
C THR A 49 12.94 -4.69 -14.53
N LYS A 50 11.68 -4.27 -14.53
CA LYS A 50 10.86 -4.14 -15.76
C LYS A 50 10.83 -2.72 -16.35
N GLY A 51 11.38 -1.72 -15.65
CA GLY A 51 11.20 -0.29 -16.00
C GLY A 51 9.76 0.23 -15.80
N TYR A 52 8.90 -0.59 -15.21
CA TYR A 52 7.56 -0.22 -14.74
C TYR A 52 7.13 -1.17 -13.62
N GLN A 53 6.30 -0.66 -12.73
CA GLN A 53 5.63 -1.43 -11.68
C GLN A 53 4.21 -1.76 -12.15
N ILE A 54 3.80 -3.01 -12.02
CA ILE A 54 2.41 -3.42 -12.18
C ILE A 54 1.66 -2.98 -10.92
N SER A 55 0.68 -2.08 -11.10
CA SER A 55 -0.18 -1.55 -10.04
C SER A 55 -1.60 -1.40 -10.60
N GLN A 56 -2.51 -0.72 -9.91
CA GLN A 56 -3.83 -0.35 -10.44
C GLN A 56 -3.98 1.17 -10.33
N TYR A 57 -4.45 1.83 -11.39
CA TYR A 57 -4.60 3.29 -11.42
C TYR A 57 -6.08 3.68 -11.37
N ASP A 58 -6.75 3.82 -12.51
CA ASP A 58 -8.14 4.30 -12.57
C ASP A 58 -9.15 3.31 -11.97
N ASP A 59 -8.91 2.01 -12.10
CA ASP A 59 -9.84 0.93 -11.74
C ASP A 59 -9.29 0.07 -10.57
N PRO A 60 -9.20 0.60 -9.32
CA PRO A 60 -8.73 -0.17 -8.17
C PRO A 60 -9.69 -1.30 -7.81
N LEU A 61 -9.20 -2.32 -7.10
CA LEU A 61 -10.03 -3.45 -6.68
C LEU A 61 -11.09 -3.06 -5.63
N CYS A 62 -10.75 -2.14 -4.73
CA CYS A 62 -11.64 -1.70 -3.65
C CYS A 62 -11.69 -0.16 -3.61
N VAL A 63 -12.89 0.39 -3.49
CA VAL A 63 -13.15 1.83 -3.38
C VAL A 63 -13.86 2.12 -2.06
N GLY A 64 -13.51 3.23 -1.41
CA GLY A 64 -14.14 3.61 -0.15
C GLY A 64 -13.77 2.68 1.00
N GLY A 65 -14.67 2.57 1.98
CA GLY A 65 -14.49 1.81 3.21
C GLY A 65 -13.92 2.65 4.35
N GLN A 66 -13.66 2.02 5.49
CA GLN A 66 -13.23 2.73 6.69
C GLN A 66 -12.52 1.84 7.71
N VAL A 67 -11.68 2.47 8.55
CA VAL A 67 -11.08 1.85 9.73
C VAL A 67 -11.65 2.53 10.98
N THR A 68 -12.40 1.77 11.77
CA THR A 68 -12.93 2.25 13.06
C THR A 68 -11.85 2.19 14.14
N ILE A 69 -11.45 3.36 14.65
CA ILE A 69 -10.49 3.52 15.74
C ILE A 69 -11.17 3.95 17.05
N ARG A 70 -10.52 3.64 18.17
CA ARG A 70 -10.86 4.18 19.49
C ARG A 70 -9.79 5.19 19.90
N TRP A 71 -10.19 6.42 20.19
CA TRP A 71 -9.29 7.51 20.55
C TRP A 71 -9.97 8.38 21.61
N GLU A 72 -9.30 8.64 22.74
CA GLU A 72 -9.81 9.48 23.84
C GLU A 72 -11.25 9.17 24.34
N ASN A 73 -11.62 7.88 24.35
CA ASN A 73 -12.98 7.36 24.63
C ASN A 73 -14.03 7.57 23.53
N GLU A 74 -13.65 8.18 22.41
CA GLU A 74 -14.48 8.31 21.23
C GLU A 74 -14.20 7.18 20.24
N VAL A 75 -15.21 6.90 19.41
CA VAL A 75 -15.10 6.02 18.26
C VAL A 75 -15.10 6.90 17.02
N LYS A 76 -14.03 6.82 16.24
CA LYS A 76 -13.86 7.58 15.00
C LYS A 76 -13.70 6.63 13.82
N GLU A 77 -14.31 6.97 12.70
CA GLU A 77 -14.18 6.24 11.45
C GLU A 77 -13.21 6.98 10.54
N ILE A 78 -12.08 6.33 10.22
CA ILE A 78 -11.11 6.86 9.27
C ILE A 78 -11.48 6.33 7.89
N ALA A 79 -12.09 7.18 7.08
CA ALA A 79 -12.50 6.83 5.72
C ALA A 79 -11.28 6.49 4.84
N LEU A 80 -11.49 5.55 3.93
CA LEU A 80 -10.51 5.13 2.94
C LEU A 80 -10.93 5.63 1.56
N THR A 81 -9.97 6.05 0.77
CA THR A 81 -10.19 6.39 -0.64
C THR A 81 -10.25 5.11 -1.47
N ARG A 82 -9.27 4.21 -1.28
CA ARG A 82 -9.09 3.01 -2.12
C ARG A 82 -8.15 1.99 -1.49
N ILE A 83 -8.28 0.74 -1.95
CA ILE A 83 -7.27 -0.31 -1.76
C ILE A 83 -6.97 -0.91 -3.13
N HIS A 84 -5.71 -1.01 -3.48
CA HIS A 84 -5.30 -1.55 -4.76
C HIS A 84 -4.11 -2.49 -4.67
N MET A 85 -4.00 -3.37 -5.63
CA MET A 85 -2.92 -4.35 -5.72
C MET A 85 -1.75 -3.81 -6.52
N GLU A 86 -0.54 -4.10 -6.06
CA GLU A 86 0.69 -3.82 -6.80
C GLU A 86 1.76 -4.88 -6.53
N GLU A 87 2.90 -4.75 -7.18
CA GLU A 87 4.08 -5.58 -6.93
C GLU A 87 5.21 -4.78 -6.27
N ASP A 88 5.98 -5.40 -5.39
CA ASP A 88 7.13 -4.74 -4.77
C ASP A 88 8.35 -4.71 -5.69
N ALA A 89 9.21 -3.72 -5.45
CA ALA A 89 10.52 -3.60 -6.06
C ALA A 89 11.58 -4.40 -5.28
N GLY A 90 12.77 -4.50 -5.86
CA GLY A 90 13.93 -5.12 -5.21
C GLY A 90 14.46 -4.29 -4.05
N LYS A 91 15.68 -4.58 -3.63
CA LYS A 91 16.41 -3.85 -2.59
C LYS A 91 17.73 -3.35 -3.13
N SER A 92 17.98 -2.06 -3.00
CA SER A 92 19.27 -1.44 -3.27
C SER A 92 20.09 -1.34 -1.97
N ILE A 93 21.36 -1.74 -2.02
CA ILE A 93 22.30 -1.69 -0.90
C ILE A 93 23.55 -0.94 -1.38
N HIS A 94 23.75 0.28 -0.87
CA HIS A 94 24.92 1.09 -1.20
C HIS A 94 26.13 0.61 -0.38
N ALA A 95 27.25 0.35 -1.05
CA ALA A 95 28.46 -0.07 -0.37
C ALA A 95 29.09 1.12 0.39
N GLU A 96 29.42 0.93 1.66
CA GLU A 96 29.99 1.99 2.52
C GLU A 96 31.33 2.52 2.01
N ASN A 97 32.09 1.69 1.31
CA ASN A 97 33.39 2.03 0.75
C ASN A 97 33.32 2.73 -0.63
N GLY A 98 32.12 3.02 -1.14
CA GLY A 98 31.95 3.71 -2.43
C GLY A 98 32.02 2.81 -3.67
N ASP A 99 32.06 1.47 -3.51
CA ASP A 99 32.09 0.49 -4.63
C ASP A 99 30.76 0.39 -5.41
N GLY A 100 29.91 1.42 -5.34
CA GLY A 100 28.62 1.48 -6.01
C GLY A 100 27.48 0.83 -5.23
N THR A 101 26.44 0.42 -5.97
CA THR A 101 25.18 -0.10 -5.42
C THR A 101 24.99 -1.56 -5.82
N LYS A 102 24.75 -2.42 -4.85
CA LYS A 102 24.37 -3.82 -5.06
C LYS A 102 22.85 -3.91 -5.04
N VAL A 103 22.27 -4.63 -6.00
CA VAL A 103 20.82 -4.79 -6.10
C VAL A 103 20.43 -6.25 -5.86
N ASP A 104 19.53 -6.46 -4.91
CA ASP A 104 18.93 -7.76 -4.60
C ASP A 104 17.48 -7.80 -5.11
N PHE A 105 17.21 -8.70 -6.05
CA PHE A 105 15.90 -8.86 -6.69
C PHE A 105 15.00 -9.92 -6.03
N ASN A 106 15.38 -10.49 -4.88
CA ASN A 106 14.57 -11.51 -4.19
C ASN A 106 13.16 -11.03 -3.83
N ARG A 107 12.98 -9.71 -3.64
CA ARG A 107 11.69 -9.08 -3.33
C ARG A 107 10.88 -8.63 -4.56
N CYS A 108 11.48 -8.61 -5.75
CA CYS A 108 10.79 -8.17 -6.97
C CYS A 108 9.58 -9.05 -7.27
N GLY A 109 8.41 -8.44 -7.45
CA GLY A 109 7.19 -9.17 -7.78
C GLY A 109 6.42 -9.73 -6.58
N VAL A 110 6.90 -9.48 -5.35
CA VAL A 110 6.14 -9.84 -4.14
C VAL A 110 4.83 -9.05 -4.13
N PRO A 111 3.66 -9.69 -3.90
CA PRO A 111 2.38 -8.99 -3.90
C PRO A 111 2.28 -7.95 -2.77
N LEU A 112 1.74 -6.79 -3.10
CA LEU A 112 1.42 -5.72 -2.18
C LEU A 112 -0.03 -5.27 -2.33
N VAL A 113 -0.56 -4.71 -1.24
CA VAL A 113 -1.75 -3.87 -1.28
C VAL A 113 -1.40 -2.49 -0.76
N GLU A 114 -1.75 -1.46 -1.51
CA GLU A 114 -1.64 -0.08 -1.05
C GLU A 114 -3.03 0.39 -0.59
N ILE A 115 -3.09 0.86 0.66
CA ILE A 115 -4.31 1.31 1.34
C ILE A 115 -4.19 2.82 1.53
N VAL A 116 -5.07 3.57 0.87
CA VAL A 116 -5.04 5.04 0.89
C VAL A 116 -6.21 5.54 1.72
N SER A 117 -5.92 6.28 2.79
CA SER A 117 -6.93 6.95 3.61
C SER A 117 -7.35 8.29 3.03
N GLU A 118 -8.57 8.72 3.31
CA GLU A 118 -8.96 10.12 3.17
C GLU A 118 -8.14 11.00 4.14
N PRO A 119 -7.94 12.31 3.85
CA PRO A 119 -7.18 13.22 4.69
C PRO A 119 -8.01 13.71 5.91
N VAL A 120 -8.52 12.76 6.71
CA VAL A 120 -9.41 13.00 7.86
C VAL A 120 -8.74 12.78 9.23
N ILE A 121 -7.49 12.31 9.23
CA ILE A 121 -6.66 12.15 10.42
C ILE A 121 -6.14 13.53 10.83
N GLN A 122 -6.37 13.93 12.08
CA GLN A 122 -6.13 15.30 12.55
C GLN A 122 -5.01 15.42 13.58
N SER A 123 -4.49 14.31 14.10
CA SER A 123 -3.39 14.32 15.06
C SER A 123 -2.45 13.12 14.88
N PRO A 124 -1.19 13.22 15.34
CA PRO A 124 -0.27 12.08 15.38
C PRO A 124 -0.81 10.89 16.19
N GLU A 125 -1.57 11.17 17.25
CA GLU A 125 -2.19 10.16 18.11
C GLU A 125 -3.28 9.38 17.36
N GLU A 126 -4.11 10.06 16.58
CA GLU A 126 -5.07 9.43 15.68
C GLU A 126 -4.37 8.59 14.60
N ALA A 127 -3.28 9.10 14.01
CA ALA A 127 -2.50 8.36 13.01
C ALA A 127 -1.94 7.05 13.59
N LYS A 128 -1.42 7.10 14.81
CA LYS A 128 -0.95 5.91 15.54
C LYS A 128 -2.11 4.94 15.81
N ALA A 129 -3.26 5.43 16.28
CA ALA A 129 -4.43 4.59 16.53
C ALA A 129 -4.93 3.91 15.25
N TYR A 130 -4.94 4.64 14.12
CA TYR A 130 -5.25 4.12 12.80
C TYR A 130 -4.31 2.98 12.38
N LEU A 131 -2.99 3.19 12.43
CA LEU A 131 -2.01 2.18 12.03
C LEU A 131 -2.06 0.93 12.94
N VAL A 132 -2.21 1.12 14.25
CA VAL A 132 -2.36 0.00 15.20
C VAL A 132 -3.62 -0.80 14.88
N ARG A 133 -4.74 -0.11 14.64
CA ARG A 133 -6.00 -0.78 14.32
C ARG A 133 -5.94 -1.51 12.98
N LEU A 134 -5.37 -0.88 11.96
CA LEU A 134 -5.20 -1.48 10.64
C LEU A 134 -4.32 -2.73 10.71
N LYS A 135 -3.20 -2.66 11.43
CA LYS A 135 -2.33 -3.81 11.72
C LYS A 135 -3.12 -4.97 12.35
N GLN A 136 -3.91 -4.70 13.39
CA GLN A 136 -4.73 -5.74 14.04
C GLN A 136 -5.72 -6.40 13.08
N ILE A 137 -6.34 -5.62 12.19
CA ILE A 137 -7.27 -6.16 11.19
C ILE A 137 -6.54 -7.07 10.21
N LEU A 138 -5.39 -6.64 9.69
CA LEU A 138 -4.58 -7.42 8.75
C LEU A 138 -4.08 -8.73 9.36
N GLU A 139 -3.60 -8.71 10.61
CA GLU A 139 -3.18 -9.88 11.37
C GLU A 139 -4.38 -10.82 11.62
N TYR A 140 -5.54 -10.29 12.00
CA TYR A 140 -6.75 -11.07 12.24
C TYR A 140 -7.27 -11.76 10.97
N LEU A 141 -7.14 -11.11 9.81
CA LEU A 141 -7.47 -11.71 8.51
C LEU A 141 -6.43 -12.75 8.06
N ASN A 142 -5.27 -12.82 8.72
CA ASN A 142 -4.17 -13.71 8.39
C ASN A 142 -3.72 -13.54 6.92
N ILE A 143 -3.55 -12.28 6.49
CA ILE A 143 -3.10 -11.93 5.13
C ILE A 143 -1.71 -11.26 5.10
N CYS A 144 -1.24 -10.74 6.23
CA CYS A 144 0.08 -10.14 6.38
C CYS A 144 0.55 -10.26 7.84
N ASP A 145 1.86 -10.51 8.05
CA ASP A 145 2.48 -10.56 9.39
C ASP A 145 2.65 -9.16 10.01
N CYS A 146 2.47 -8.10 9.22
CA CYS A 146 2.53 -6.69 9.63
C CYS A 146 3.73 -6.28 10.50
N ASN A 147 4.85 -6.99 10.37
CA ASN A 147 6.08 -6.65 11.07
C ASN A 147 6.80 -5.50 10.35
N MET A 148 6.73 -4.30 10.93
CA MET A 148 7.36 -3.10 10.39
C MET A 148 8.89 -3.18 10.38
N GLU A 149 9.52 -3.83 11.37
CA GLU A 149 10.98 -4.01 11.41
C GLU A 149 11.48 -4.87 10.25
N LYS A 150 10.66 -5.81 9.78
CA LYS A 150 10.91 -6.64 8.59
C LYS A 150 10.47 -5.98 7.28
N GLY A 151 9.82 -4.81 7.34
CA GLY A 151 9.30 -4.10 6.17
C GLY A 151 8.00 -4.66 5.60
N ASN A 152 7.28 -5.51 6.35
CA ASN A 152 6.01 -6.12 5.91
C ASN A 152 4.82 -5.14 6.00
N LEU A 153 4.99 -4.04 6.73
CA LEU A 153 4.05 -2.92 6.81
C LEU A 153 4.85 -1.62 6.68
N ARG A 154 4.48 -0.79 5.70
CA ARG A 154 5.09 0.51 5.40
C ARG A 154 3.98 1.57 5.46
N CYS A 155 4.36 2.80 5.78
CA CYS A 155 3.44 3.93 5.82
C CYS A 155 4.20 5.21 5.46
N ASP A 156 3.69 5.93 4.47
CA ASP A 156 4.08 7.30 4.18
C ASP A 156 2.93 8.22 4.59
N ALA A 157 3.25 9.29 5.32
CA ALA A 157 2.26 10.23 5.84
C ALA A 157 2.28 11.55 5.06
N ASN A 158 1.10 11.99 4.61
CA ASN A 158 0.89 13.30 4.00
C ASN A 158 0.31 14.25 5.04
N ILE A 159 0.93 15.41 5.26
CA ILE A 159 0.52 16.38 6.27
C ILE A 159 0.43 17.76 5.63
N SER A 160 -0.68 18.45 5.89
CA SER A 160 -0.89 19.87 5.55
C SER A 160 -1.47 20.56 6.78
N VAL A 161 -1.02 21.78 7.05
CA VAL A 161 -1.52 22.61 8.16
C VAL A 161 -2.39 23.73 7.61
N ARG A 162 -3.42 24.13 8.37
CA ARG A 162 -4.33 25.22 7.98
C ARG A 162 -4.73 26.07 9.19
N PRO A 163 -5.03 27.37 8.98
CA PRO A 163 -5.60 28.21 10.03
C PRO A 163 -6.91 27.64 10.58
N LEU A 164 -7.18 27.90 11.86
CA LEU A 164 -8.40 27.45 12.52
C LEU A 164 -9.64 28.04 11.82
N GLY A 165 -10.61 27.19 11.48
CA GLY A 165 -11.85 27.59 10.81
C GLY A 165 -11.80 27.55 9.28
N GLU A 166 -10.63 27.36 8.67
CA GLU A 166 -10.53 27.15 7.23
C GLU A 166 -10.88 25.72 6.84
N SER A 167 -11.68 25.55 5.77
CA SER A 167 -12.10 24.23 5.26
C SER A 167 -11.22 23.72 4.12
N LYS A 168 -10.47 24.60 3.45
CA LYS A 168 -9.56 24.24 2.37
C LYS A 168 -8.23 23.73 2.93
N PHE A 169 -7.63 22.73 2.28
CA PHE A 169 -6.27 22.31 2.58
C PHE A 169 -5.27 23.28 1.95
N GLY A 170 -4.12 23.49 2.61
CA GLY A 170 -2.99 24.20 2.01
C GLY A 170 -2.39 23.38 0.87
N VAL A 171 -1.96 24.07 -0.20
CA VAL A 171 -1.24 23.48 -1.35
C VAL A 171 0.16 23.06 -0.92
#